data_AF-A0A2X3EPR7-F1
#
_entry.id   AF-A0A2X3EPR7-F1
#
_cell.length_a   1.000
_cell.length_b   1.000
_cell.length_c   1.000
_cell.angle_alpha   90.00
_cell.angle_beta   90.00
_cell.angle_gamma   90.00
#
_symmetry.space_group_name_H-M   'P 1'
#
loop_
_entity.id
_entity.type
_entity.pdbx_description
1 polymer ?
#
loop_
_entity_poly.entity_id
_entity_poly.type
_entity_poly.pdbx_seq_one_letter_code
_entity_poly.pdbx_strand_id
1 'polypeptide(L)'
;MMKFTGIPNFAPELFRRIRLKDPLKQKQLLKGLVQLSEEGAVQVFRPIANNDLIVGAVGVLQFDVVVARLKSEYNVEAIYESVNVATARWVNLLT
;
A
#
# COMPACT_ATOMS: atom_id res chain seq x y z
N MET A 1 16.74 -0.08 -27.96
CA MET A 1 16.30 -0.52 -26.61
C MET A 1 14.97 0.13 -26.31
N MET A 2 13.86 -0.60 -26.42
CA MET A 2 12.56 -0.12 -25.93
C MET A 2 12.59 -0.12 -24.39
N LYS A 3 12.81 1.05 -23.79
CA LYS A 3 12.38 1.27 -22.41
C LYS A 3 10.87 1.42 -22.48
N PHE A 4 10.14 0.36 -22.15
CA PHE A 4 8.70 0.48 -21.88
C PHE A 4 8.55 1.58 -20.82
N THR A 5 7.90 2.69 -21.21
CA THR A 5 7.42 3.68 -20.25
C THR A 5 6.57 2.90 -19.26
N GLY A 6 7.00 2.85 -17.99
CA GLY A 6 6.48 1.92 -16.99
C GLY A 6 4.96 1.79 -17.04
N ILE A 7 4.47 0.55 -16.84
CA ILE A 7 3.04 0.20 -16.75
C ILE A 7 2.31 1.36 -16.05
N PRO A 8 1.29 1.98 -16.65
CA PRO A 8 0.59 3.08 -16.00
C PRO A 8 0.09 2.56 -14.67
N ASN A 9 0.66 3.08 -13.60
CA ASN A 9 0.19 2.82 -12.25
C ASN A 9 -1.23 3.41 -12.20
N PHE A 10 -2.23 2.54 -12.27
CA PHE A 10 -3.63 2.97 -12.17
C PHE A 10 -3.79 3.74 -10.87
N ALA A 11 -4.41 4.92 -10.96
CA ALA A 11 -4.69 5.73 -9.77
C ALA A 11 -5.58 4.88 -8.84
N PRO A 12 -5.18 4.66 -7.58
CA PRO A 12 -6.03 3.93 -6.65
C PRO A 12 -7.33 4.70 -6.44
N GLU A 13 -8.45 4.00 -6.49
CA GLU A 13 -9.77 4.58 -6.17
C GLU A 13 -10.09 4.47 -4.68
N LEU A 14 -9.50 3.46 -4.02
CA LEU A 14 -9.76 3.14 -2.63
C LEU A 14 -8.48 3.27 -1.81
N PHE A 15 -8.58 3.96 -0.68
CA PHE A 15 -7.49 4.12 0.27
C PHE A 15 -7.90 3.58 1.63
N ARG A 16 -7.03 2.78 2.24
CA ARG A 16 -7.19 2.31 3.61
C ARG A 16 -5.90 2.48 4.37
N ARG A 17 -6.00 2.91 5.62
CA ARG A 17 -4.85 2.92 6.52
C ARG A 17 -4.62 1.49 7.00
N ILE A 18 -3.38 1.03 6.95
CA ILE A 18 -3.00 -0.28 7.50
C ILE A 18 -2.26 -0.07 8.81
N ARG A 19 -2.74 -0.76 9.85
CA ARG A 19 -2.17 -0.72 11.19
C ARG A 19 -1.82 -2.13 11.66
N LEU A 20 -0.70 -2.25 12.35
CA LEU A 20 -0.27 -3.50 12.95
C LEU A 20 -0.95 -3.69 14.30
N LYS A 21 -1.36 -4.93 14.58
CA LYS A 21 -1.67 -5.32 15.97
C LYS A 21 -0.40 -5.40 16.81
N ASP A 22 0.63 -6.04 16.26
CA ASP A 22 1.90 -6.27 16.94
C ASP A 22 2.99 -5.31 16.44
N PRO A 23 3.45 -4.33 17.24
CA PRO A 23 4.50 -3.39 16.82
C PRO A 23 5.85 -4.08 16.55
N LEU A 24 6.10 -5.25 17.15
CA LEU A 24 7.31 -6.05 16.94
C LEU A 24 7.49 -6.53 15.48
N LYS A 25 6.41 -6.61 14.70
CA LYS A 25 6.42 -7.12 13.32
C LYS A 25 6.44 -6.01 12.25
N GLN A 26 6.71 -4.76 12.64
CA GLN A 26 6.69 -3.62 11.72
C GLN A 26 7.63 -3.77 10.52
N LYS A 27 8.84 -4.28 10.73
CA LYS A 27 9.79 -4.54 9.62
C LYS A 27 9.26 -5.56 8.62
N GLN A 28 8.58 -6.60 9.10
CA GLN A 28 8.02 -7.65 8.24
C GLN A 28 6.84 -7.14 7.44
N LEU A 29 5.96 -6.33 8.05
CA LEU A 29 4.88 -5.66 7.33
C LEU A 29 5.42 -4.78 6.20
N LEU A 30 6.38 -3.92 6.52
CA LEU A 30 6.96 -3.01 5.54
C LEU A 30 7.55 -3.78 4.36
N LYS A 31 8.24 -4.89 4.64
CA LYS A 31 8.81 -5.76 3.61
C LYS A 31 7.72 -6.40 2.73
N GLY A 32 6.68 -6.97 3.34
CA GLY A 32 5.56 -7.57 2.60
C GLY A 32 4.79 -6.54 1.76
N LEU A 33 4.53 -5.36 2.31
CA LEU A 33 3.87 -4.27 1.59
C LEU A 33 4.69 -3.76 0.40
N VAL A 34 6.02 -3.62 0.56
CA VAL A 34 6.90 -3.22 -0.53
C VAL A 34 6.89 -4.27 -1.65
N GLN A 35 7.01 -5.55 -1.30
CA GLN A 35 6.99 -6.64 -2.28
C GLN A 35 5.66 -6.71 -3.03
N LEU A 36 4.52 -6.63 -2.32
CA LEU A 36 3.19 -6.59 -2.94
C LEU A 36 2.99 -5.35 -3.81
N SER A 37 3.67 -4.24 -3.49
CA SER A 37 3.69 -3.05 -4.31
C SER A 37 4.55 -3.20 -5.56
N GLU A 38 5.67 -3.91 -5.49
CA GLU A 38 6.51 -4.25 -6.64
C GLU A 38 5.80 -5.22 -7.60
N GLU A 39 4.97 -6.12 -7.06
CA GLU A 39 4.09 -7.01 -7.84
C GLU A 39 2.92 -6.25 -8.51
N GLY A 40 2.68 -4.98 -8.16
CA GLY A 40 1.58 -4.17 -8.69
C GLY A 40 0.20 -4.52 -8.13
N ALA A 41 0.13 -5.30 -7.05
CA ALA A 41 -1.12 -5.69 -6.43
C ALA A 41 -1.79 -4.52 -5.68
N VAL A 42 -0.99 -3.65 -5.07
CA VAL A 42 -1.43 -2.44 -4.34
C VAL A 42 -0.36 -1.35 -4.41
N GLN A 43 -0.71 -0.12 -4.06
CA GLN A 43 0.25 0.97 -3.87
C GLN A 43 0.37 1.32 -2.40
N VAL A 44 1.60 1.63 -1.95
CA VAL A 44 1.86 1.98 -0.55
C VAL A 44 2.29 3.44 -0.48
N PHE A 45 1.58 4.20 0.34
CA PHE A 45 1.82 5.61 0.59
C PHE A 45 2.23 5.82 2.05
N ARG A 46 3.24 6.68 2.26
CA ARG A 46 3.71 7.08 3.59
C ARG A 46 3.60 8.61 3.69
N PRO A 47 2.68 9.16 4.49
CA PRO A 47 2.59 10.59 4.69
C PRO A 47 3.89 11.14 5.30
N ILE A 48 4.29 12.34 4.90
CA ILE A 48 5.47 13.01 5.49
C ILE A 48 5.16 13.47 6.92
N ALA A 49 3.89 13.83 7.18
CA ALA A 49 3.44 14.37 8.47
C ALA A 49 3.25 13.30 9.56
N ASN A 50 3.05 12.03 9.19
CA ASN A 50 2.83 10.96 10.17
C ASN A 50 3.35 9.62 9.67
N ASN A 51 3.75 8.74 10.58
CA ASN A 51 4.30 7.42 10.25
C ASN A 51 3.23 6.37 9.88
N ASP A 52 2.05 6.83 9.46
CA ASP A 52 0.96 5.97 9.01
C ASP A 52 1.31 5.29 7.69
N LEU A 53 0.85 4.07 7.52
CA LEU A 53 0.92 3.37 6.24
C LEU A 53 -0.46 3.41 5.62
N ILE A 54 -0.54 3.96 4.40
CA ILE A 54 -1.77 4.01 3.63
C ILE A 54 -1.59 3.11 2.42
N VAL A 55 -2.54 2.23 2.18
CA VAL A 55 -2.54 1.32 1.03
C VAL A 55 -3.64 1.78 0.08
N GLY A 56 -3.26 1.99 -1.17
CA GLY A 56 -4.15 2.30 -2.28
C GLY A 56 -4.40 1.05 -3.12
N ALA A 57 -5.65 0.82 -3.47
CA ALA A 57 -6.08 -0.25 -4.37
C ALA A 57 -7.10 0.29 -5.39
N VAL A 58 -7.20 -0.37 -6.54
CA VAL A 58 -8.27 -0.12 -7.52
C VAL A 58 -9.58 -0.78 -7.06
N GLY A 59 -9.50 -1.94 -6.40
CA GLY A 59 -10.68 -2.68 -5.93
C GLY A 59 -10.54 -3.16 -4.49
N VAL A 60 -11.68 -3.32 -3.80
CA VAL A 60 -11.71 -3.75 -2.38
C VAL A 60 -11.04 -5.10 -2.15
N LEU A 61 -11.13 -6.03 -3.12
CA LEU A 61 -10.56 -7.37 -3.04
C LEU A 61 -9.03 -7.36 -2.91
N GLN A 62 -8.35 -6.34 -3.42
CA GLN A 62 -6.89 -6.25 -3.29
C GLN A 62 -6.48 -6.11 -1.83
N PHE A 63 -7.29 -5.47 -0.97
CA PHE A 63 -7.02 -5.42 0.46
C PHE A 63 -7.09 -6.79 1.12
N ASP A 64 -8.10 -7.59 0.77
CA ASP A 64 -8.24 -8.96 1.30
C ASP A 64 -7.05 -9.85 0.91
N VAL A 65 -6.59 -9.73 -0.34
CA VAL A 65 -5.40 -10.46 -0.82
C VAL A 65 -4.15 -10.06 -0.05
N VAL A 66 -3.94 -8.76 0.18
CA VAL A 66 -2.77 -8.27 0.94
C VAL A 66 -2.78 -8.79 2.36
N VAL A 67 -3.92 -8.75 3.08
CA VAL A 67 -4.01 -9.29 4.45
C VAL A 67 -3.81 -10.80 4.48
N ALA A 68 -4.38 -11.54 3.53
CA ALA A 68 -4.18 -12.98 3.42
C ALA A 68 -2.71 -13.34 3.20
N ARG A 69 -2.01 -12.64 2.30
CA ARG A 69 -0.59 -12.85 2.03
C ARG A 69 0.31 -12.42 3.20
N LEU A 70 0.05 -11.27 3.82
CA LEU A 70 0.76 -10.83 5.02
C LEU A 70 0.64 -11.83 6.17
N LYS A 71 -0.53 -12.42 6.35
CA LYS A 71 -0.76 -13.47 7.36
C LYS A 71 -0.08 -14.79 6.96
N SER A 72 -0.15 -15.19 5.70
CA SER A 72 0.40 -16.47 5.22
C SER A 72 1.93 -16.48 5.11
N GLU A 73 2.53 -15.40 4.60
CA GLU A 73 3.97 -15.35 4.28
C GLU A 73 4.80 -14.76 5.43
N TYR A 74 4.25 -13.78 6.15
CA TYR A 74 4.98 -13.04 7.18
C TYR A 74 4.41 -13.26 8.59
N ASN A 75 3.32 -14.03 8.71
CA ASN A 75 2.60 -14.23 9.97
C ASN A 75 2.27 -12.90 10.67
N VAL A 76 1.94 -11.87 9.87
CA VAL A 76 1.63 -10.52 10.33
C VAL A 76 0.12 -10.31 10.31
N GLU A 77 -0.46 -10.00 11.46
CA GLU A 77 -1.83 -9.52 11.53
C GLU A 77 -1.86 -7.99 11.42
N ALA A 78 -2.41 -7.52 10.30
CA ALA A 78 -2.69 -6.12 10.06
C ALA A 78 -4.20 -5.89 10.02
N ILE A 79 -4.61 -4.73 10.53
CA ILE A 79 -5.99 -4.24 10.51
C ILE A 79 -6.05 -3.08 9.52
N TYR A 80 -7.10 -3.05 8.71
CA TYR A 80 -7.42 -1.87 7.92
C TYR A 80 -8.37 -0.94 8.67
N GLU A 81 -8.01 0.33 8.71
CA GLU A 81 -8.86 1.40 9.19
C GLU A 81 -9.31 2.26 8.00
N SER A 82 -10.59 2.61 7.98
CA SER A 82 -11.12 3.58 7.01
C SER A 82 -10.41 4.91 7.23
N VAL A 83 -9.77 5.42 6.19
CA VAL A 83 -9.11 6.72 6.23
C VAL A 83 -9.95 7.72 5.46
N ASN A 84 -10.09 8.94 6.00
CA ASN A 84 -10.81 10.04 5.34
C ASN A 84 -9.94 10.71 4.26
N VAL A 85 -9.21 9.90 3.47
CA VAL A 85 -8.44 10.35 2.31
C VAL A 85 -9.33 10.14 1.10
N ALA A 86 -9.95 11.22 0.64
CA ALA A 86 -10.85 11.19 -0.51
C ALA A 86 -10.13 11.18 -1.87
N THR A 87 -8.84 11.54 -1.92
CA THR A 87 -8.07 11.64 -3.17
C THR A 87 -6.57 11.67 -2.88
N ALA A 88 -5.79 10.90 -3.64
CA ALA A 88 -4.34 11.09 -3.78
C ALA A 88 -4.06 11.74 -5.15
N ARG A 89 -3.18 12.75 -5.19
CA ARG A 89 -2.71 13.35 -6.45
C ARG A 89 -1.20 13.21 -6.56
N TRP A 90 -0.73 12.89 -7.76
CA TRP A 90 0.70 12.97 -8.09
C TRP A 90 1.12 14.43 -8.06
N VAL A 91 2.02 14.79 -7.14
CA VAL A 91 2.62 16.11 -7.12
C VAL A 91 3.73 16.11 -8.17
N ASN A 92 3.52 16.83 -9.28
CA ASN A 92 4.58 17.08 -10.24
C ASN A 92 5.25 18.40 -9.85
N LEU A 93 6.54 18.37 -9.50
CA LEU A 93 7.34 19.58 -9.36
C LEU A 93 7.60 20.12 -10.77
N LEU A 94 6.83 21.12 -11.17
CA LEU A 94 7.20 21.99 -12.29
C LEU A 94 8.28 22.93 -11.78
N THR A 95 9.54 22.61 -12.04
CA THR A 95 10.67 23.54 -11.98
C THR A 95 11.40 23.51 -13.31
#